data_AF-A0A938YNE8-F1
#
_entry.id   AF-A0A938YNE8-F1
#
_cell.length_a   1.000
_cell.length_b   1.000
_cell.length_c   1.000
_cell.angle_alpha   90.00
_cell.angle_beta   90.00
_cell.angle_gamma   90.00
#
_symmetry.space_group_name_H-M   'P 1'
#
loop_
_entity.id
_entity.type
_entity.pdbx_description
1 polymer ?
#
loop_
_entity_poly.entity_id
_entity_poly.type
_entity_poly.pdbx_seq_one_letter_code
_entity_poly.pdbx_strand_id
1 'polypeptide(L)'
;MLSLDDKPAYELSFWCGTCQFLFQRLEGANDTLSLPALTERLTAGLDELDDEVIDAFSMLLPEGDYLPILTSIEPQMRLPAGPGDYFAEEQVATWGVDSFWGLPEYSRTAYYRTFQTTVTHQAHLYEFVVPMLPPAWSDKAVVAEHAARLFTSSTPTAVAVSTLDVCAPAVDGRSEDYYEHWGLTHFLLDGHHKLQAAAQTGRPLRLLSLLSIDASLASREQLARVPGLRSQQVATRPLRA
;
A
#
# COMPACT_ATOMS: atom_id res chain seq x y z
N MET A 1 5.70 3.42 -13.22
CA MET A 1 4.60 4.40 -13.29
C MET A 1 3.28 3.65 -13.29
N LEU A 2 2.32 4.06 -12.47
CA LEU A 2 0.94 3.58 -12.50
C LEU A 2 0.07 4.59 -13.26
N SER A 3 -0.81 4.10 -14.13
CA SER A 3 -1.79 4.91 -14.87
C SER A 3 -3.20 4.35 -14.71
N LEU A 4 -4.19 5.22 -14.82
CA LEU A 4 -5.62 4.89 -14.85
C LEU A 4 -6.22 5.56 -16.09
N ASP A 5 -6.87 4.79 -16.97
CA ASP A 5 -7.39 5.26 -18.25
C ASP A 5 -6.38 6.08 -19.06
N ASP A 6 -5.15 5.54 -19.20
CA ASP A 6 -3.99 6.17 -19.84
C ASP A 6 -3.51 7.49 -19.20
N LYS A 7 -4.09 7.90 -18.07
CA LYS A 7 -3.63 9.07 -17.31
C LYS A 7 -2.68 8.64 -16.20
N PRO A 8 -1.53 9.31 -16.05
CA PRO A 8 -0.61 9.00 -14.97
C PRO A 8 -1.27 9.24 -13.60
N ALA A 9 -1.16 8.24 -12.73
CA ALA A 9 -1.66 8.29 -11.35
C ALA A 9 -0.51 8.42 -10.35
N TYR A 10 0.51 7.58 -10.51
CA TYR A 10 1.66 7.54 -9.61
C TYR A 10 2.97 7.32 -10.37
N GLU A 11 3.99 8.00 -9.92
CA GLU A 11 5.37 7.57 -10.10
C GLU A 11 5.68 6.50 -9.07
N LEU A 12 6.33 5.42 -9.48
CA LEU A 12 6.67 4.25 -8.66
C LEU A 12 8.17 4.09 -8.61
N SER A 13 8.66 3.30 -7.66
CA SER A 13 10.08 2.95 -7.44
C SER A 13 10.85 2.78 -8.75
N PHE A 14 12.09 3.27 -8.75
CA PHE A 14 12.96 3.13 -9.91
C PHE A 14 13.30 1.66 -10.13
N TRP A 15 13.35 1.26 -11.40
CA TRP A 15 13.58 -0.13 -11.84
C TRP A 15 14.90 -0.76 -11.36
N CYS A 16 15.81 0.04 -10.79
CA CYS A 16 17.18 -0.33 -10.53
C CYS A 16 17.35 -1.22 -9.27
N GLY A 17 16.36 -1.27 -8.37
CA GLY A 17 16.41 -2.04 -7.11
C GLY A 17 17.41 -1.53 -6.05
N THR A 18 18.38 -0.69 -6.44
CA THR A 18 19.29 -0.02 -5.50
C THR A 18 18.84 1.38 -5.09
N CYS A 19 17.92 1.92 -5.87
CA CYS A 19 17.26 3.19 -5.68
C CYS A 19 16.24 3.04 -4.54
N GLN A 20 16.00 4.11 -3.78
CA GLN A 20 15.03 4.06 -2.71
C GLN A 20 13.61 3.81 -3.22
N PHE A 21 12.84 3.06 -2.44
CA PHE A 21 11.43 2.80 -2.69
C PHE A 21 10.64 4.12 -2.80
N LEU A 22 9.73 4.25 -3.77
CA LEU A 22 8.95 5.47 -3.97
C LEU A 22 7.53 5.15 -4.45
N PHE A 23 6.56 5.87 -3.90
CA PHE A 23 5.34 6.21 -4.63
C PHE A 23 5.09 7.70 -4.50
N GLN A 24 4.83 8.37 -5.62
CA GLN A 24 4.55 9.80 -5.64
C GLN A 24 3.31 10.07 -6.50
N ARG A 25 2.33 10.76 -5.92
CA ARG A 25 1.12 11.16 -6.65
C ARG A 25 1.47 12.12 -7.80
N LEU A 26 0.98 11.82 -9.00
CA LEU A 26 1.07 12.67 -10.19
C LEU A 26 -0.24 13.41 -10.45
N GLU A 27 -0.21 14.46 -11.26
CA GLU A 27 -1.44 15.07 -11.76
C GLU A 27 -2.00 14.24 -12.92
N GLY A 28 -3.31 13.97 -12.97
CA GLY A 28 -3.93 13.28 -14.10
C GLY A 28 -5.14 12.43 -13.74
N ALA A 29 -4.92 11.28 -13.11
CA ALA A 29 -5.97 10.32 -12.77
C ALA A 29 -6.69 10.69 -11.45
N ASN A 30 -7.91 11.23 -11.51
CA ASN A 30 -8.69 11.68 -10.33
C ASN A 30 -10.02 10.92 -10.20
N ASP A 31 -10.06 9.68 -10.65
CA ASP A 31 -11.25 8.83 -10.65
C ASP A 31 -11.02 7.58 -9.79
N THR A 32 -12.10 6.95 -9.33
CA THR A 32 -12.07 5.65 -8.64
C THR A 32 -12.64 4.57 -9.54
N LEU A 33 -12.26 3.31 -9.29
CA LEU A 33 -12.83 2.15 -9.96
C LEU A 33 -13.87 1.54 -9.02
N SER A 34 -15.07 2.11 -9.00
CA SER A 34 -16.20 1.55 -8.26
C SER A 34 -17.09 0.73 -9.19
N LEU A 35 -17.45 -0.47 -8.75
CA LEU A 35 -18.35 -1.38 -9.46
C LEU A 35 -19.68 -1.46 -8.70
N PRO A 36 -20.75 -0.75 -9.13
CA PRO A 36 -22.01 -0.67 -8.38
C PRO A 36 -22.64 -2.04 -8.08
N ALA A 37 -22.44 -3.02 -8.96
CA ALA A 37 -22.93 -4.38 -8.78
C ALA A 37 -22.28 -5.13 -7.60
N LEU A 38 -21.09 -4.72 -7.16
CA LEU A 38 -20.35 -5.38 -6.08
C LEU A 38 -20.42 -4.62 -4.75
N THR A 39 -21.01 -3.42 -4.72
CA THR A 39 -21.02 -2.53 -3.55
C THR A 39 -21.59 -3.20 -2.31
N GLU A 40 -22.74 -3.87 -2.42
CA GLU A 40 -23.38 -4.54 -1.28
C GLU A 40 -22.52 -5.67 -0.73
N ARG A 41 -22.00 -6.53 -1.63
CA ARG A 41 -21.14 -7.67 -1.26
C ARG A 41 -19.85 -7.19 -0.58
N LEU A 42 -19.16 -6.20 -1.15
CA LEU A 42 -17.96 -5.63 -0.55
C LEU A 42 -18.24 -4.88 0.74
N THR A 43 -19.45 -4.33 0.93
CA THR A 43 -19.84 -3.67 2.19
C THR A 43 -20.15 -4.68 3.28
N ALA A 44 -20.74 -5.84 2.93
CA ALA A 44 -20.90 -6.96 3.86
C ALA A 44 -19.55 -7.52 4.31
N GLY A 45 -18.60 -7.60 3.37
CA GLY A 45 -17.27 -8.14 3.58
C GLY A 45 -17.11 -9.55 3.01
N LEU A 46 -15.90 -9.86 2.54
CA LEU A 46 -15.52 -11.17 2.06
C LEU A 46 -14.82 -11.95 3.19
N ASP A 47 -15.26 -13.19 3.40
CA ASP A 47 -14.61 -14.11 4.34
C ASP A 47 -13.48 -14.92 3.69
N GLU A 48 -13.59 -15.15 2.37
CA GLU A 48 -12.64 -15.88 1.54
C GLU A 48 -12.48 -15.19 0.17
N LEU A 49 -11.54 -15.68 -0.65
CA LEU A 49 -11.40 -15.21 -2.03
C LEU A 49 -12.68 -15.52 -2.80
N ASP A 50 -13.18 -14.51 -3.52
CA ASP A 50 -14.42 -14.58 -4.30
C ASP A 50 -14.07 -14.40 -5.78
N ASP A 51 -14.25 -15.47 -6.56
CA ASP A 51 -13.88 -15.50 -7.98
C ASP A 51 -14.68 -14.48 -8.81
N GLU A 52 -15.96 -14.23 -8.49
CA GLU A 52 -16.77 -13.24 -9.22
C GLU A 52 -16.25 -11.82 -8.99
N VAL A 53 -15.82 -11.52 -7.75
CA VAL A 53 -15.21 -10.23 -7.42
C VAL A 53 -13.84 -10.11 -8.10
N ILE A 54 -13.02 -11.16 -8.06
CA ILE A 54 -11.70 -11.16 -8.68
C ILE A 54 -11.81 -10.97 -10.20
N ASP A 55 -12.71 -11.71 -10.86
CA ASP A 55 -12.95 -11.61 -12.31
C ASP A 55 -13.42 -10.20 -12.71
N ALA A 56 -14.33 -9.61 -11.92
CA ALA A 56 -14.83 -8.28 -12.22
C ALA A 56 -13.74 -7.20 -12.14
N PHE A 57 -12.83 -7.28 -11.17
CA PHE A 57 -11.72 -6.35 -11.06
C PHE A 57 -10.57 -6.68 -12.03
N SER A 58 -10.33 -7.95 -12.36
CA SER A 58 -9.27 -8.34 -13.30
C SER A 58 -9.52 -7.78 -14.71
N MET A 59 -10.78 -7.66 -15.11
CA MET A 59 -11.17 -7.01 -16.37
C MET A 59 -10.80 -5.51 -16.45
N LEU A 60 -10.49 -4.87 -15.32
CA LEU A 60 -10.07 -3.46 -15.26
C LEU A 60 -8.54 -3.31 -15.22
N LEU A 61 -7.80 -4.41 -15.08
CA LEU A 61 -6.35 -4.40 -14.95
C LEU A 61 -5.68 -4.67 -16.30
N PRO A 62 -4.44 -4.19 -16.48
CA PRO A 62 -3.60 -4.61 -17.60
C PRO A 62 -3.44 -6.14 -17.63
N GLU A 63 -3.21 -6.69 -18.83
CA GLU A 63 -2.86 -8.10 -18.98
C GLU A 63 -1.58 -8.44 -18.21
N GLY A 64 -1.61 -9.53 -17.44
CA GLY A 64 -0.47 -10.00 -16.65
C GLY A 64 -0.85 -11.04 -15.61
N ASP A 65 0.15 -11.56 -14.91
CA ASP A 65 -0.06 -12.48 -13.79
C ASP A 65 -0.32 -11.71 -12.50
N TYR A 66 -1.39 -12.08 -11.79
CA TYR A 66 -1.74 -11.52 -10.48
C TYR A 66 -1.94 -12.61 -9.46
N LEU A 67 -1.46 -12.39 -8.23
CA LEU A 67 -1.72 -13.22 -7.07
C LEU A 67 -2.80 -12.55 -6.19
N PRO A 68 -4.02 -13.09 -6.11
CA PRO A 68 -5.04 -12.59 -5.20
C PRO A 68 -4.69 -12.92 -3.75
N ILE A 69 -4.75 -11.91 -2.87
CA ILE A 69 -4.50 -12.07 -1.43
C ILE A 69 -5.59 -11.29 -0.67
N LEU A 70 -6.32 -11.98 0.20
CA LEU A 70 -7.28 -11.38 1.11
C LEU A 70 -6.68 -11.29 2.52
N THR A 71 -6.50 -10.08 3.04
CA THR A 71 -5.92 -9.86 4.37
C THR A 71 -6.84 -9.03 5.27
N SER A 72 -6.68 -9.17 6.59
CA SER A 72 -7.22 -8.21 7.55
C SER A 72 -6.16 -7.13 7.80
N ILE A 73 -6.56 -5.87 7.71
CA ILE A 73 -5.69 -4.71 7.93
C ILE A 73 -6.31 -3.75 8.95
N GLU A 74 -5.45 -3.07 9.71
CA GLU A 74 -5.82 -1.97 10.59
C GLU A 74 -5.07 -0.71 10.12
N PRO A 75 -5.68 0.08 9.20
CA PRO A 75 -4.98 1.18 8.54
C PRO A 75 -4.73 2.35 9.50
N GLN A 76 -3.54 2.94 9.42
CA GLN A 76 -3.18 4.16 10.11
C GLN A 76 -2.78 5.22 9.09
N MET A 77 -3.55 6.31 9.01
CA MET A 77 -3.26 7.39 8.06
C MET A 77 -1.99 8.14 8.46
N ARG A 78 -1.11 8.38 7.48
CA ARG A 78 0.11 9.16 7.60
C ARG A 78 0.07 10.34 6.65
N LEU A 79 0.47 11.49 7.17
CA LEU A 79 0.66 12.70 6.38
C LEU A 79 2.12 12.78 5.93
N PRO A 80 2.38 13.23 4.70
CA PRO A 80 3.75 13.45 4.22
C PRO A 80 4.54 14.37 5.16
N ALA A 81 5.78 13.99 5.47
CA ALA A 81 6.67 14.62 6.44
C ALA A 81 6.12 14.73 7.88
N GLY A 82 5.05 14.00 8.20
CA GLY A 82 4.48 13.91 9.55
C GLY A 82 5.02 12.72 10.34
N PRO A 83 4.71 12.62 11.65
CA PRO A 83 5.15 11.49 12.47
C PRO A 83 4.66 10.13 11.96
N GLY A 84 5.57 9.16 11.89
CA GLY A 84 5.36 7.82 11.35
C GLY A 84 5.34 7.75 9.83
N ASP A 85 5.72 8.82 9.13
CA ASP A 85 5.92 8.80 7.68
C ASP A 85 7.19 8.04 7.31
N TYR A 86 7.02 6.95 6.58
CA TYR A 86 8.10 6.10 6.09
C TYR A 86 9.18 6.87 5.33
N PHE A 87 8.78 7.83 4.49
CA PHE A 87 9.72 8.57 3.66
C PHE A 87 10.59 9.53 4.48
N ALA A 88 10.06 10.04 5.60
CA ALA A 88 10.79 10.95 6.48
C ALA A 88 11.56 10.23 7.60
N GLU A 89 11.21 8.98 7.89
CA GLU A 89 11.79 8.20 8.99
C GLU A 89 12.61 7.02 8.43
N GLU A 90 11.99 5.86 8.19
CA GLU A 90 12.72 4.62 7.90
C GLU A 90 13.55 4.68 6.60
N GLN A 91 13.07 5.39 5.58
CA GLN A 91 13.86 5.57 4.36
C GLN A 91 15.10 6.41 4.61
N VAL A 92 14.96 7.56 5.28
CA VAL A 92 16.08 8.46 5.60
C VAL A 92 17.10 7.77 6.50
N ALA A 93 16.65 6.94 7.44
CA ALA A 93 17.56 6.18 8.29
C ALA A 93 18.46 5.19 7.51
N THR A 94 18.06 4.81 6.29
CA THR A 94 18.76 3.80 5.48
C THR A 94 19.53 4.42 4.30
N TRP A 95 18.91 5.34 3.56
CA TRP A 95 19.49 6.01 2.38
C TRP A 95 20.00 7.44 2.66
N GLY A 96 19.67 8.02 3.82
CA GLY A 96 19.88 9.45 4.06
C GLY A 96 18.86 10.32 3.33
N VAL A 97 19.12 11.62 3.30
CA VAL A 97 18.34 12.59 2.51
C VAL A 97 19.03 12.84 1.16
N ASP A 98 18.28 13.39 0.19
CA ASP A 98 18.88 13.82 -1.07
C ASP A 98 20.03 14.80 -0.82
N SER A 99 21.20 14.52 -1.39
CA SER A 99 22.42 15.29 -1.13
C SER A 99 22.40 16.72 -1.69
N PHE A 100 21.53 16.99 -2.67
CA PHE A 100 21.44 18.30 -3.32
C PHE A 100 20.42 19.20 -2.63
N TRP A 101 19.23 18.68 -2.33
CA TRP A 101 18.14 19.42 -1.69
C TRP A 101 18.14 19.32 -0.16
N GLY A 102 18.76 18.28 0.40
CA GLY A 102 18.75 18.01 1.85
C GLY A 102 17.37 17.60 2.38
N LEU A 103 16.50 17.07 1.51
CA LEU A 103 15.12 16.72 1.85
C LEU A 103 14.87 15.22 1.68
N PRO A 104 13.98 14.62 2.50
CA PRO A 104 13.45 13.30 2.25
C PRO A 104 12.61 13.24 0.97
N GLU A 105 12.35 12.02 0.48
CA GLU A 105 11.32 11.82 -0.55
C GLU A 105 9.95 12.26 -0.04
N TYR A 106 9.08 12.62 -0.98
CA TYR A 106 7.79 13.21 -0.66
C TYR A 106 6.68 12.59 -1.50
N SER A 107 5.82 11.78 -0.88
CA SER A 107 4.76 11.04 -1.56
C SER A 107 3.65 11.93 -2.17
N ARG A 108 3.60 13.22 -1.80
CA ARG A 108 2.61 14.22 -2.24
C ARG A 108 1.15 13.88 -1.92
N THR A 109 0.90 12.86 -1.12
CA THR A 109 -0.44 12.48 -0.70
C THR A 109 -0.41 11.75 0.63
N ALA A 110 -1.48 11.90 1.42
CA ALA A 110 -1.67 11.03 2.58
C ALA A 110 -1.84 9.57 2.12
N TYR A 111 -1.28 8.66 2.87
CA TYR A 111 -1.37 7.21 2.64
C TYR A 111 -1.60 6.50 3.97
N TYR A 112 -1.85 5.20 3.93
CA TYR A 112 -2.07 4.40 5.13
C TYR A 112 -0.92 3.42 5.31
N ARG A 113 -0.43 3.28 6.54
CA ARG A 113 0.40 2.14 6.96
C ARG A 113 -0.50 1.09 7.59
N THR A 114 -0.28 -0.18 7.27
CA THR A 114 -1.18 -1.27 7.71
C THR A 114 -0.46 -2.39 8.45
N PHE A 115 0.76 -2.74 8.01
CA PHE A 115 1.53 -3.82 8.59
C PHE A 115 3.03 -3.60 8.37
N GLN A 116 3.83 -4.20 9.24
CA GLN A 116 5.27 -4.31 9.05
C GLN A 116 5.81 -5.49 9.86
N THR A 117 6.85 -6.13 9.35
CA THR A 117 7.51 -7.23 10.05
C THR A 117 8.91 -7.50 9.53
N THR A 118 9.69 -8.22 10.33
CA THR A 118 11.04 -8.66 9.97
C THR A 118 11.00 -9.73 8.89
N VAL A 119 11.73 -9.52 7.80
CA VAL A 119 11.93 -10.54 6.75
C VAL A 119 13.18 -11.36 7.06
N THR A 120 14.28 -10.68 7.40
CA THR A 120 15.54 -11.27 7.90
C THR A 120 16.21 -10.28 8.85
N HIS A 121 17.38 -10.64 9.41
CA HIS A 121 18.19 -9.70 10.19
C HIS A 121 18.68 -8.46 9.40
N GLN A 122 18.60 -8.47 8.07
CA GLN A 122 18.99 -7.38 7.18
C GLN A 122 17.84 -6.89 6.28
N ALA A 123 16.61 -7.34 6.52
CA ALA A 123 15.47 -7.01 5.67
C ALA A 123 14.18 -6.85 6.47
N HIS A 124 13.38 -5.84 6.12
CA HIS A 124 12.10 -5.56 6.77
C HIS A 124 11.04 -5.20 5.76
N LEU A 125 9.81 -5.67 6.01
CA LEU A 125 8.64 -5.41 5.20
C LEU A 125 7.87 -4.23 5.76
N TYR A 126 7.48 -3.33 4.86
CA TYR A 126 6.64 -2.18 5.12
C TYR A 126 5.43 -2.25 4.18
N GLU A 127 4.22 -2.27 4.74
CA GLU A 127 2.98 -2.36 3.98
C GLU A 127 2.24 -1.01 3.95
N PHE A 128 1.87 -0.59 2.75
CA PHE A 128 1.23 0.69 2.47
C PHE A 128 -0.06 0.51 1.68
N VAL A 129 -1.09 1.29 1.99
CA VAL A 129 -2.25 1.47 1.12
C VAL A 129 -2.28 2.93 0.66
N VAL A 130 -2.29 3.12 -0.66
CA VAL A 130 -2.16 4.41 -1.32
C VAL A 130 -3.49 4.71 -2.04
N PRO A 131 -4.22 5.76 -1.65
CA PRO A 131 -5.54 6.03 -2.19
C PRO A 131 -5.46 6.79 -3.52
N MET A 132 -6.18 6.32 -4.55
CA MET A 132 -6.24 7.01 -5.86
C MET A 132 -6.81 8.43 -5.77
N LEU A 133 -7.62 8.71 -4.75
CA LEU A 133 -8.11 10.06 -4.42
C LEU A 133 -7.53 10.54 -3.08
N PRO A 134 -7.19 11.83 -2.95
CA PRO A 134 -6.81 12.40 -1.67
C PRO A 134 -7.90 12.16 -0.61
N PRO A 135 -7.56 11.67 0.60
CA PRO A 135 -8.56 11.45 1.66
C PRO A 135 -9.35 12.70 2.08
N ALA A 136 -8.85 13.89 1.77
CA ALA A 136 -9.54 15.15 1.98
C ALA A 136 -10.77 15.34 1.07
N TRP A 137 -10.88 14.58 -0.03
CA TRP A 137 -11.99 14.66 -0.99
C TRP A 137 -13.13 13.68 -0.67
N SER A 138 -12.94 12.84 0.35
CA SER A 138 -13.97 11.90 0.80
C SER A 138 -15.22 12.60 1.34
N ASP A 139 -16.38 12.03 1.04
CA ASP A 139 -17.65 12.43 1.64
C ASP A 139 -17.68 12.02 3.11
N LYS A 140 -17.77 13.02 3.99
CA LYS A 140 -17.76 12.83 5.45
C LYS A 140 -18.97 12.06 5.97
N ALA A 141 -20.13 12.18 5.33
CA ALA A 141 -21.33 11.46 5.73
C ALA A 141 -21.19 9.97 5.43
N VAL A 142 -20.65 9.63 4.25
CA VAL A 142 -20.39 8.24 3.85
C VAL A 142 -19.31 7.60 4.73
N VAL A 143 -18.24 8.34 5.06
CA VAL A 143 -17.23 7.89 6.02
C VAL A 143 -17.84 7.61 7.40
N ALA A 144 -18.69 8.50 7.90
CA ALA A 144 -19.35 8.32 9.21
C ALA A 144 -20.29 7.10 9.22
N GLU A 145 -20.99 6.83 8.11
CA GLU A 145 -21.83 5.66 7.95
C GLU A 145 -21.00 4.36 8.00
N HIS A 146 -19.89 4.30 7.27
CA HIS A 146 -18.98 3.16 7.34
C HIS A 146 -18.35 3.01 8.74
N ALA A 147 -18.02 4.11 9.39
CA ALA A 147 -17.50 4.09 10.76
C ALA A 147 -18.52 3.45 11.72
N ALA A 148 -19.80 3.82 11.62
CA ALA A 148 -20.87 3.20 12.40
C ALA A 148 -21.00 1.68 12.14
N ARG A 149 -20.90 1.26 10.87
CA ARG A 149 -20.97 -0.17 10.49
C ARG A 149 -19.81 -1.00 11.06
N LEU A 150 -18.60 -0.44 11.16
CA LEU A 150 -17.43 -1.11 11.73
C LEU A 150 -17.60 -1.43 13.24
N PHE A 151 -18.48 -0.71 13.94
CA PHE A 151 -18.83 -1.01 15.33
C PHE A 151 -19.87 -2.13 15.47
N THR A 152 -20.70 -2.38 14.45
CA THR A 152 -21.77 -3.38 14.48
C THR A 152 -21.33 -4.75 13.94
N SER A 153 -20.03 -5.08 14.00
CA SER A 153 -19.39 -6.35 13.58
C SER A 153 -19.27 -6.63 12.07
N SER A 154 -19.48 -5.64 11.19
CA SER A 154 -19.11 -5.80 9.78
C SER A 154 -17.59 -5.69 9.59
N THR A 155 -17.02 -6.52 8.70
CA THR A 155 -15.63 -6.39 8.24
C THR A 155 -15.61 -6.12 6.75
N PRO A 156 -15.98 -4.89 6.33
CA PRO A 156 -16.12 -4.55 4.92
C PRO A 156 -14.82 -4.78 4.18
N THR A 157 -14.92 -5.04 2.88
CA THR A 157 -13.77 -5.28 2.00
C THR A 157 -13.50 -4.08 1.11
N ALA A 158 -12.24 -3.66 1.11
CA ALA A 158 -11.65 -2.75 0.15
C ALA A 158 -10.87 -3.55 -0.90
N VAL A 159 -10.68 -2.99 -2.11
CA VAL A 159 -10.00 -3.68 -3.21
C VAL A 159 -8.84 -2.84 -3.72
N ALA A 160 -7.70 -3.47 -3.95
CA ALA A 160 -6.49 -2.82 -4.45
C ALA A 160 -5.76 -3.67 -5.50
N VAL A 161 -5.03 -3.01 -6.39
CA VAL A 161 -3.92 -3.64 -7.14
C VAL A 161 -2.64 -3.40 -6.36
N SER A 162 -1.67 -4.32 -6.43
CA SER A 162 -0.48 -4.22 -5.57
C SER A 162 0.82 -4.56 -6.27
N THR A 163 1.90 -4.00 -5.76
CA THR A 163 3.28 -4.34 -6.14
C THR A 163 4.12 -4.62 -4.91
N LEU A 164 5.13 -5.47 -5.07
CA LEU A 164 6.19 -5.66 -4.09
C LEU A 164 7.51 -5.19 -4.70
N ASP A 165 8.11 -4.18 -4.09
CA ASP A 165 9.42 -3.69 -4.48
C ASP A 165 10.42 -4.02 -3.39
N VAL A 166 11.51 -4.70 -3.77
CA VAL A 166 12.61 -5.02 -2.84
C VAL A 166 13.79 -4.12 -3.19
N CYS A 167 14.10 -3.20 -2.28
CA CYS A 167 15.11 -2.17 -2.48
C CYS A 167 16.20 -2.24 -1.40
N ALA A 168 17.47 -2.08 -1.76
CA ALA A 168 18.58 -1.98 -0.81
C ALA A 168 19.61 -0.95 -1.28
N PRO A 169 20.31 -0.21 -0.41
CA PRO A 169 21.30 0.76 -0.86
C PRO A 169 22.39 0.18 -1.76
N ALA A 170 22.86 0.96 -2.73
CA ALA A 170 24.00 0.58 -3.55
C ALA A 170 25.25 0.40 -2.68
N VAL A 171 26.03 -0.66 -2.94
CA VAL A 171 27.31 -0.92 -2.26
C VAL A 171 28.40 0.00 -2.82
N ASP A 172 28.27 1.30 -2.55
CA ASP A 172 29.18 2.36 -3.01
C ASP A 172 29.94 3.05 -1.86
N GLY A 173 29.77 2.58 -0.62
CA GLY A 173 30.42 3.10 0.57
C GLY A 173 29.78 4.37 1.15
N ARG A 174 28.66 4.85 0.60
CA ARG A 174 27.95 6.04 1.09
C ARG A 174 26.85 5.73 2.11
N SER A 175 26.24 4.54 2.05
CA SER A 175 25.29 4.09 3.08
C SER A 175 26.02 3.39 4.23
N GLU A 176 25.68 3.78 5.46
CA GLU A 176 26.13 3.13 6.69
C GLU A 176 25.25 1.92 7.07
N ASP A 177 24.12 1.77 6.37
CA ASP A 177 23.09 0.78 6.63
C ASP A 177 22.57 0.17 5.31
N TYR A 178 23.02 -1.03 4.97
CA TYR A 178 22.65 -1.76 3.74
C TYR A 178 21.39 -2.58 3.92
N TYR A 179 20.41 -2.01 4.60
CA TYR A 179 19.22 -2.73 5.01
C TYR A 179 18.19 -2.78 3.87
N GLU A 180 17.66 -3.97 3.61
CA GLU A 180 16.73 -4.20 2.51
C GLU A 180 15.29 -3.86 2.94
N HIS A 181 14.62 -3.04 2.14
CA HIS A 181 13.25 -2.62 2.35
C HIS A 181 12.34 -3.36 1.36
N TRP A 182 11.43 -4.15 1.89
CA TRP A 182 10.35 -4.78 1.12
C TRP A 182 9.12 -3.88 1.20
N GLY A 183 8.92 -3.04 0.18
CA GLY A 183 7.76 -2.16 0.06
C GLY A 183 6.59 -2.88 -0.59
N LEU A 184 5.63 -3.35 0.21
CA LEU A 184 4.37 -3.89 -0.28
C LEU A 184 3.35 -2.76 -0.40
N THR A 185 3.00 -2.39 -1.63
CA THR A 185 2.17 -1.22 -1.90
C THR A 185 0.86 -1.62 -2.53
N HIS A 186 -0.25 -1.20 -1.92
CA HIS A 186 -1.61 -1.43 -2.40
C HIS A 186 -2.21 -0.12 -2.93
N PHE A 187 -2.43 -0.03 -4.24
CA PHE A 187 -3.12 1.10 -4.86
C PHE A 187 -4.63 0.86 -4.82
N LEU A 188 -5.34 1.68 -4.05
CA LEU A 188 -6.75 1.47 -3.71
C LEU A 188 -7.68 1.74 -4.89
N LEU A 189 -8.35 0.70 -5.38
CA LEU A 189 -9.30 0.78 -6.48
C LEU A 189 -10.71 1.11 -5.97
N ASP A 190 -11.16 0.39 -4.94
CA ASP A 190 -12.45 0.57 -4.25
C ASP A 190 -12.27 0.58 -2.73
N GLY A 191 -13.12 1.37 -2.05
CA GLY A 191 -13.23 1.35 -0.60
C GLY A 191 -12.56 2.52 0.11
N HIS A 192 -12.34 3.65 -0.57
CA HIS A 192 -11.73 4.86 0.03
C HIS A 192 -12.43 5.32 1.30
N HIS A 193 -13.77 5.35 1.33
CA HIS A 193 -14.53 5.71 2.54
C HIS A 193 -14.44 4.65 3.63
N LYS A 194 -14.47 3.35 3.27
CA LYS A 194 -14.31 2.21 4.20
C LYS A 194 -12.96 2.28 4.90
N LEU A 195 -11.89 2.50 4.12
CA LEU A 195 -10.51 2.58 4.60
C LEU A 195 -10.29 3.79 5.50
N GLN A 196 -10.83 4.94 5.12
CA GLN A 196 -10.76 6.13 5.97
C GLN A 196 -11.55 5.97 7.28
N ALA A 197 -12.72 5.35 7.23
CA ALA A 197 -13.51 5.04 8.42
C ALA A 197 -12.76 4.09 9.38
N ALA A 198 -12.13 3.04 8.85
CA ALA A 198 -11.29 2.13 9.62
C ALA A 198 -10.12 2.85 10.28
N ALA A 199 -9.43 3.74 9.54
CA ALA A 199 -8.33 4.51 10.07
C ALA A 199 -8.76 5.51 11.17
N GLN A 200 -9.95 6.09 11.06
CA GLN A 200 -10.49 7.00 12.08
C GLN A 200 -10.95 6.27 13.36
N THR A 201 -11.37 5.02 13.22
CA THR A 201 -11.95 4.23 14.33
C THR A 201 -10.98 3.25 14.96
N GLY A 202 -9.81 3.02 14.36
CA GLY A 202 -8.86 1.99 14.80
C GLY A 202 -9.45 0.58 14.69
N ARG A 203 -10.31 0.36 13.68
CA ARG A 203 -11.01 -0.91 13.48
C ARG A 203 -10.47 -1.61 12.24
N PRO A 204 -10.36 -2.95 12.28
CA PRO A 204 -9.88 -3.68 11.12
C PRO A 204 -10.94 -3.74 10.02
N LEU A 205 -10.47 -3.90 8.79
CA LEU A 205 -11.28 -4.25 7.62
C LEU A 205 -10.53 -5.26 6.75
N ARG A 206 -11.20 -5.78 5.72
CA ARG A 206 -10.58 -6.71 4.76
C ARG A 206 -10.02 -5.97 3.56
N LEU A 207 -8.83 -6.36 3.10
CA LEU A 207 -8.25 -5.88 1.85
C LEU A 207 -8.08 -7.06 0.90
N LEU A 208 -8.81 -7.04 -0.21
CA LEU A 208 -8.53 -7.87 -1.37
C LEU A 208 -7.48 -7.16 -2.22
N SER A 209 -6.29 -7.75 -2.30
CA SER A 209 -5.18 -7.23 -3.11
C SER A 209 -4.88 -8.15 -4.27
N LEU A 210 -4.79 -7.59 -5.47
CA LEU A 210 -4.33 -8.26 -6.68
C LEU A 210 -2.86 -7.91 -6.89
N LEU A 211 -1.97 -8.73 -6.31
CA LEU A 211 -0.52 -8.49 -6.35
C LEU A 211 0.03 -8.84 -7.74
N SER A 212 0.43 -7.82 -8.49
CA SER A 212 1.00 -7.99 -9.82
C SER A 212 2.37 -8.64 -9.73
N ILE A 213 2.55 -9.76 -10.43
CA ILE A 213 3.84 -10.43 -10.51
C ILE A 213 4.77 -9.67 -11.44
N ASP A 214 4.25 -9.20 -12.58
CA ASP A 214 5.06 -8.62 -13.65
C ASP A 214 5.42 -7.15 -13.41
N ALA A 215 4.60 -6.42 -12.63
CA ALA A 215 4.87 -5.02 -12.28
C ALA A 215 5.68 -4.84 -10.99
N SER A 216 5.99 -5.92 -10.27
CA SER A 216 6.77 -5.89 -9.05
C SER A 216 8.27 -5.91 -9.33
N LEU A 217 9.06 -5.14 -8.56
CA LEU A 217 10.54 -5.25 -8.59
C LEU A 217 11.08 -6.42 -7.74
N ALA A 218 10.20 -7.32 -7.29
CA ALA A 218 10.54 -8.53 -6.56
C ALA A 218 10.52 -9.78 -7.45
N SER A 219 11.37 -10.75 -7.12
CA SER A 219 11.33 -12.07 -7.76
C SER A 219 10.06 -12.86 -7.39
N ARG A 220 9.69 -13.85 -8.21
CA ARG A 220 8.57 -14.77 -7.92
C ARG A 220 8.72 -15.50 -6.59
N GLU A 221 9.95 -15.84 -6.17
CA GLU A 221 10.21 -16.44 -4.85
C GLU A 221 9.91 -15.46 -3.71
N GLN A 222 10.31 -14.18 -3.85
CA GLN A 222 10.00 -13.14 -2.87
C GLN A 222 8.49 -12.88 -2.79
N LEU A 223 7.81 -12.80 -3.93
CA LEU A 223 6.35 -12.66 -4.00
C LEU A 223 5.62 -13.81 -3.29
N ALA A 224 6.06 -15.05 -3.51
CA ALA A 224 5.47 -16.23 -2.85
C ALA A 224 5.61 -16.23 -1.32
N ARG A 225 6.54 -15.43 -0.77
CA ARG A 225 6.72 -15.29 0.69
C ARG A 225 5.73 -14.32 1.34
N VAL A 226 5.08 -13.44 0.58
CA VAL A 226 4.19 -12.39 1.10
C VAL A 226 3.08 -12.93 2.02
N PRO A 227 2.31 -13.97 1.64
CA PRO A 227 1.27 -14.51 2.53
C PRO A 227 1.85 -15.02 3.87
N GLY A 228 3.01 -15.68 3.82
CA GLY A 228 3.71 -16.15 5.01
C GLY A 228 4.17 -14.98 5.90
N LEU A 229 4.79 -13.95 5.32
CA LEU A 229 5.20 -12.73 6.03
C LEU A 229 4.00 -12.03 6.69
N ARG A 230 2.85 -11.95 6.00
CA ARG A 230 1.64 -11.33 6.54
C ARG A 230 1.00 -12.10 7.69
N SER A 231 1.28 -13.39 7.81
CA SER A 231 0.85 -14.19 8.97
C SER A 231 1.72 -14.01 10.21
N GLN A 232 2.86 -13.32 10.10
CA GLN A 232 3.75 -13.06 11.24
C GLN A 232 3.23 -11.97 12.18
N GLN A 233 3.83 -11.88 13.36
CA GLN A 233 3.56 -10.78 14.28
C GLN A 233 4.10 -9.47 13.71
N VAL A 234 3.40 -8.37 14.01
CA VAL A 234 3.88 -7.02 13.72
C VAL A 234 5.18 -6.80 14.48
N ALA A 235 6.21 -6.34 13.79
CA ALA A 235 7.47 -5.95 14.37
C ALA A 235 7.89 -4.60 13.81
N THR A 236 8.41 -3.73 14.67
CA THR A 236 8.99 -2.45 14.26
C THR A 236 10.49 -2.61 14.21
N ARG A 237 11.10 -2.16 13.11
CA ARG A 237 12.56 -2.05 13.00
C ARG A 237 13.05 -0.96 13.98
N PRO A 238 13.92 -1.27 14.94
CA PRO A 238 14.56 -0.23 15.74
C PRO A 238 15.49 0.59 14.83
N LEU A 239 15.25 1.90 14.76
CA LEU A 239 16.14 2.82 14.04
C LEU A 239 17.48 2.91 14.78
N ARG A 240 18.58 2.90 14.03
CA ARG A 240 19.90 3.15 14.62
C ARG A 240 19.94 4.60 15.13
N ALA A 241 20.47 4.79 16.33
CA ALA A 241 20.63 6.09 16.98
C ALA A 241 21.84 6.85 16.44
#